data_AF-A0QRM4-F1
#
_entry.id   AF-A0QRM4-F1
#
_cell.length_a   1.000
_cell.length_b   1.000
_cell.length_c   1.000
_cell.angle_alpha   90.00
_cell.angle_beta   90.00
_cell.angle_gamma   90.00
#
_symmetry.space_group_name_H-M   'P 1'
#
loop_
_entity.id
_entity.type
_entity.pdbx_description
1 polymer ?
#
loop_
_entity_poly.entity_id
_entity_poly.type
_entity_poly.pdbx_seq_one_letter_code
_entity_poly.pdbx_strand_id
1 'polypeptide(L)' 'MAPCPAAVDDEFVVNKNSSRTLAPLANDTDAKGNSMIDPETVTIVGQPSHGTVTVNDNGAVTDTSTIGAAS' A
#
# COMPACT_ATOMS: atom_id res chain seq x y z
N MET A 1 1.17 29.79 -2.54
CA MET A 1 1.11 28.39 -3.00
C MET A 1 0.34 27.58 -1.97
N ALA A 2 -0.53 26.67 -2.40
CA ALA A 2 -0.98 25.57 -1.55
C ALA A 2 0.21 24.60 -1.35
N PRO A 3 0.35 23.93 -0.20
CA PRO A 3 1.39 22.93 -0.02
C PRO A 3 1.27 21.79 -1.05
N CYS A 4 2.36 21.09 -1.35
CA CYS A 4 2.29 19.87 -2.15
C CYS A 4 1.72 18.71 -1.32
N PRO A 5 1.13 17.68 -1.95
CA PRO A 5 0.87 16.42 -1.25
C PRO A 5 2.18 15.89 -0.65
N ALA A 6 2.09 15.29 0.52
CA ALA A 6 3.23 14.65 1.18
C ALA A 6 2.89 13.19 1.45
N ALA A 7 3.69 12.30 0.86
CA ALA A 7 3.67 10.89 1.14
C ALA A 7 4.70 10.55 2.23
N VAL A 8 4.39 9.58 3.07
CA VAL A 8 5.27 9.05 4.11
C VAL A 8 5.50 7.57 3.84
N ASP A 9 6.77 7.16 3.74
CA ASP A 9 7.11 5.78 3.42
C ASP A 9 6.60 4.80 4.49
N ASP A 10 6.02 3.69 4.02
CA ASP A 10 5.65 2.56 4.84
C ASP A 10 6.56 1.37 4.61
N GLU A 11 6.85 0.63 5.68
CA GLU A 11 7.58 -0.63 5.60
C GLU A 11 6.83 -1.72 6.37
N PHE A 12 6.70 -2.89 5.74
CA PHE A 12 6.13 -4.05 6.39
C PHE A 12 6.78 -5.35 5.90
N VAL A 13 6.85 -6.33 6.81
CA VAL A 13 7.29 -7.69 6.50
C VAL A 13 6.08 -8.60 6.44
N VAL A 14 6.05 -9.47 5.43
CA VAL A 14 5.09 -10.56 5.28
C VAL A 14 5.84 -11.87 5.44
N ASN A 15 5.36 -12.73 6.32
CA ASN A 15 5.89 -14.07 6.44
C ASN A 15 5.56 -14.89 5.19
N LYS A 16 6.39 -15.88 4.88
CA LYS A 16 6.14 -16.79 3.75
C LYS A 16 4.75 -17.44 3.89
N ASN A 17 4.06 -17.61 2.77
CA ASN A 17 2.71 -18.21 2.71
C ASN A 17 1.70 -17.52 3.65
N SER A 18 1.87 -16.22 3.86
CA SER A 18 0.98 -15.40 4.68
C SER A 18 0.48 -14.21 3.88
N SER A 19 -0.55 -13.56 4.41
CA SER A 19 -1.08 -12.31 3.86
C SER A 19 -1.00 -11.21 4.90
N ARG A 20 -0.83 -9.96 4.45
CA ARG A 20 -0.86 -8.79 5.34
C ARG A 20 -1.47 -7.59 4.62
N THR A 21 -2.24 -6.80 5.36
CA THR A 21 -2.83 -5.55 4.88
C THR A 21 -2.11 -4.36 5.51
N LEU A 22 -1.88 -3.33 4.70
CA LEU A 22 -1.30 -2.04 5.07
C LEU A 22 -2.24 -0.92 4.59
N ALA A 23 -2.38 0.16 5.37
CA ALA A 23 -3.12 1.34 4.97
C ALA A 23 -2.13 2.49 4.68
N PRO A 24 -1.66 2.65 3.43
CA PRO A 24 -0.60 3.61 3.10
C PRO A 24 -1.05 5.07 3.26
N LEU A 25 -2.34 5.36 3.10
CA LEU A 25 -2.86 6.72 3.23
C LEU A 25 -2.94 7.22 4.68
N ALA A 26 -2.61 6.40 5.68
CA ALA A 26 -2.85 6.71 7.09
C ALA A 26 -1.99 7.88 7.61
N ASN A 27 -0.81 8.08 7.04
CA ASN A 27 0.18 9.10 7.40
C ASN A 27 0.46 10.10 6.25
N ASP A 28 -0.25 9.97 5.13
CA ASP A 28 -0.15 10.86 3.99
C ASP A 28 -1.04 12.10 4.15
N THR A 29 -0.68 13.17 3.44
CA THR A 29 -1.47 14.41 3.38
C THR A 29 -1.64 14.95 1.96
N ASP A 30 -2.79 15.53 1.69
CA ASP A 30 -3.15 16.21 0.44
C ASP A 30 -2.43 17.56 0.29
N ALA A 31 -2.63 18.22 -0.86
CA ALA A 31 -2.11 19.55 -1.13
C ALA A 31 -2.67 20.67 -0.22
N LYS A 32 -3.59 20.35 0.69
CA LYS A 32 -4.12 21.26 1.71
C LYS A 32 -3.58 20.91 3.11
N GLY A 33 -2.71 19.91 3.21
CA GLY A 33 -2.10 19.44 4.47
C GLY A 33 -3.05 18.64 5.35
N ASN A 34 -4.11 18.05 4.80
CA ASN A 34 -5.05 17.17 5.51
C ASN A 34 -5.01 15.75 4.94
N SER A 35 -5.53 14.75 5.65
CA SER A 35 -5.53 13.35 5.21
C SER A 35 -6.76 12.97 4.35
N MET A 36 -7.35 13.91 3.61
CA MET A 36 -8.48 13.65 2.69
C MET A 36 -7.94 13.29 1.29
N ILE A 37 -7.22 12.18 1.21
CA ILE A 37 -6.78 11.61 -0.06
C ILE A 37 -7.86 10.66 -0.56
N ASP A 38 -8.17 10.71 -1.86
CA ASP A 38 -9.14 9.82 -2.48
C ASP A 38 -8.55 8.38 -2.57
N PRO A 39 -9.14 7.38 -1.88
CA PRO A 39 -8.62 6.02 -1.87
C PRO A 39 -8.61 5.34 -3.25
N GLU A 40 -9.46 5.78 -4.18
CA GLU A 40 -9.48 5.24 -5.56
C GLU A 40 -8.25 5.66 -6.37
N THR A 41 -7.47 6.62 -5.88
CA THR A 41 -6.23 7.06 -6.53
C THR A 41 -5.02 6.19 -6.18
N VAL A 42 -5.17 5.24 -5.24
CA VAL A 42 -4.12 4.29 -4.89
C VAL A 42 -3.94 3.28 -6.03
N THR A 43 -2.73 3.22 -6.57
CA THR A 43 -2.38 2.30 -7.66
C THR A 43 -1.07 1.57 -7.36
N ILE A 44 -1.01 0.29 -7.73
CA ILE A 44 0.22 -0.50 -7.61
C ILE A 44 1.06 -0.32 -8.87
N VAL A 45 2.24 0.30 -8.72
CA VAL A 45 3.18 0.54 -9.83
C VAL A 45 4.08 -0.66 -10.15
N GLY A 46 4.16 -1.63 -9.24
CA GLY A 46 4.97 -2.83 -9.39
C GLY A 46 4.55 -3.92 -8.41
N GLN A 47 4.55 -5.16 -8.86
CA GLN A 47 4.21 -6.32 -8.05
C GLN A 47 5.47 -6.92 -7.39
N PRO A 48 5.35 -7.53 -6.20
CA PRO A 48 6.45 -8.27 -5.60
C PRO A 48 6.81 -9.49 -6.44
N SER A 49 8.08 -9.93 -6.39
CA SER A 49 8.54 -11.10 -7.16
C SER A 49 7.92 -12.43 -6.71
N HIS A 50 7.32 -12.47 -5.51
CA HIS A 50 6.84 -13.70 -4.89
C HIS A 50 5.49 -13.56 -4.17
N GLY A 51 4.53 -12.98 -4.86
CA GLY A 51 3.18 -12.79 -4.35
C GLY A 51 2.41 -11.84 -5.24
N THR A 52 1.30 -11.34 -4.71
CA THR A 52 0.49 -10.30 -5.34
C THR A 52 0.07 -9.27 -4.32
N VAL A 53 0.10 -8.00 -4.73
CA VAL A 53 -0.47 -6.88 -4.00
C VAL A 53 -1.73 -6.41 -4.71
N THR A 54 -2.83 -6.31 -3.98
CA THR A 54 -4.11 -5.76 -4.45
C THR A 54 -4.50 -4.52 -3.66
N VAL A 55 -5.11 -3.54 -4.34
CA VAL A 55 -5.74 -2.38 -3.70
C VAL A 55 -7.17 -2.77 -3.30
N ASN A 56 -7.55 -2.48 -2.07
CA ASN A 56 -8.90 -2.64 -1.55
C ASN A 56 -9.69 -1.34 -1.74
N ASP A 57 -11.02 -1.40 -1.72
CA ASP A 57 -11.91 -0.23 -1.96
C ASP A 57 -11.63 0.98 -1.04
N ASN A 58 -11.03 0.77 0.13
CA ASN A 58 -10.67 1.82 1.07
C ASN A 58 -9.24 2.36 0.91
N GLY A 59 -8.54 2.01 -0.17
CA GLY A 59 -7.16 2.44 -0.44
C GLY A 59 -6.10 1.67 0.34
N ALA A 60 -6.50 0.73 1.22
CA ALA A 60 -5.55 -0.20 1.83
C ALA A 60 -5.04 -1.19 0.79
N VAL A 61 -3.80 -1.66 0.97
CA VAL A 61 -3.18 -2.67 0.10
C VAL A 61 -3.04 -3.98 0.85
N THR A 62 -3.35 -5.10 0.19
CA THR A 62 -3.17 -6.45 0.72
C THR A 62 -2.10 -7.16 -0.07
N ASP A 63 -1.03 -7.59 0.60
CA ASP A 63 -0.02 -8.49 0.05
C ASP A 63 -0.38 -9.94 0.40
N THR A 64 -0.33 -10.82 -0.59
CA THR A 64 -0.40 -12.27 -0.42
C THR A 64 0.88 -12.89 -0.95
N SER A 65 1.76 -13.32 -0.05
CA SER A 65 3.01 -13.98 -0.43
C SER A 65 2.74 -15.44 -0.81
N THR A 66 3.10 -15.82 -2.04
CA THR A 66 2.90 -17.16 -2.59
C THR A 66 4.21 -17.93 -2.79
N ILE A 67 5.22 -17.73 -1.94
CA ILE A 67 6.40 -18.62 -1.93
C ILE A 67 5.99 -20.02 -1.46
N GLY A 68 5.46 -20.80 -2.41
CA GLY A 68 5.25 -22.23 -2.26
C GLY A 68 6.57 -22.91 -1.91
N ALA A 69 6.48 -23.97 -1.10
CA ALA A 69 7.61 -24.80 -0.70
C ALA A 69 8.53 -25.06 -1.90
N ALA A 70 9.84 -24.91 -1.68
CA ALA A 70 10.82 -25.46 -2.61
C ALA A 70 10.38 -26.89 -2.96
N SER A 71 10.14 -27.13 -4.25
CA SER A 71 10.06 -28.49 -4.76
C SER A 71 11.38 -29.20 -4.53
#